data_AF-A0A3M3AD34-F1
#
_entry.id   AF-A0A3M3AD34-F1
#
_cell.length_a   1.000
_cell.length_b   1.000
_cell.length_c   1.000
_cell.angle_alpha   90.00
_cell.angle_beta   90.00
_cell.angle_gamma   90.00
#
_symmetry.space_group_name_H-M   'P 1'
#
loop_
_entity.id
_entity.type
_entity.pdbx_description
1 polymer ?
#
loop_
_entity_poly.entity_id
_entity_poly.type
_entity_poly.pdbx_seq_one_letter_code
_entity_poly.pdbx_strand_id
1 'polypeptide(L)' 'MIDQQTDYVQGINQGSGSTGLGLYFAAHIPRLHARGGMQGRIEIANGGVLGGAMFSIYLP' A
#
# COMPACT_ATOMS: atom_id res chain seq x y z
N MET A 1 2.14 15.07 -17.40
CA MET A 1 1.68 15.70 -16.14
C MET A 1 0.32 15.09 -15.82
N ILE A 2 0.21 13.88 -15.30
CA ILE A 2 0.74 13.38 -14.03
C ILE A 2 1.46 12.05 -14.28
N ASP A 3 2.80 12.13 -14.30
CA ASP A 3 3.68 11.03 -13.97
C ASP A 3 3.78 11.03 -12.45
N GLN A 4 3.13 10.10 -11.76
CA GLN A 4 3.58 9.68 -10.43
C GLN A 4 2.87 8.40 -9.97
N GLN A 5 3.56 7.29 -10.29
CA GLN A 5 3.92 6.26 -9.32
C GLN A 5 2.80 5.27 -8.95
N THR A 6 2.64 4.25 -9.77
CA THR A 6 2.33 2.90 -9.25
C THR A 6 3.11 1.83 -10.03
N ASP A 7 4.39 2.08 -10.33
CA ASP A 7 5.32 1.01 -10.68
C ASP A 7 5.78 0.31 -9.40
N TYR A 8 4.86 -0.39 -8.74
CA TYR A 8 5.22 -1.33 -7.69
C TYR A 8 5.49 -2.70 -8.33
N VAL A 9 6.51 -2.76 -9.18
CA VAL A 9 7.07 -4.02 -9.70
C VAL A 9 8.32 -4.32 -8.87
N GLN A 10 8.13 -4.83 -7.65
CA GLN A 10 9.25 -5.30 -6.82
C GLN A 10 8.94 -6.70 -6.28
N GLY A 11 9.61 -7.68 -6.89
CA GLY A 11 10.07 -8.88 -6.19
C GLY A 11 9.09 -10.04 -6.12
N ILE A 12 8.73 -10.63 -7.27
CA ILE A 12 8.36 -12.05 -7.29
C ILE A 12 9.58 -12.88 -6.86
N ASN A 13 9.73 -13.14 -5.57
CA ASN A 13 10.73 -14.10 -5.08
C ASN A 13 10.19 -15.51 -5.32
N GLN A 14 10.41 -16.02 -6.53
CA GLN A 14 9.97 -17.37 -6.94
C GLN A 14 10.52 -18.48 -6.03
N GLY A 15 11.61 -18.22 -5.29
CA GLY A 15 12.20 -19.16 -4.32
C GLY A 15 11.52 -19.22 -2.95
N SER A 16 10.70 -18.24 -2.56
CA SER A 16 10.00 -18.24 -1.25
C SER A 16 8.51 -18.56 -1.35
N GLY A 17 7.97 -18.69 -2.57
CA GLY A 17 6.52 -18.79 -2.80
C GLY A 17 5.76 -17.48 -2.56
N SER A 18 6.44 -16.41 -2.14
CA SER A 18 5.85 -15.09 -1.95
C SER A 18 5.84 -14.32 -3.26
N THR A 19 4.65 -13.97 -3.73
CA THR A 19 4.46 -13.17 -4.95
C THR A 19 4.73 -11.68 -4.73
N GLY A 20 4.95 -11.24 -3.48
CA GLY A 20 5.08 -9.82 -3.14
C GLY A 20 3.79 -9.01 -3.30
N LEU A 21 2.67 -9.65 -3.64
CA LEU A 21 1.40 -8.98 -3.98
C LEU A 21 0.56 -8.57 -2.75
N GLY A 22 0.97 -8.92 -1.53
CA GLY A 22 0.21 -8.60 -0.32
C GLY A 22 -0.08 -7.10 -0.17
N LEU A 23 0.92 -6.25 -0.39
CA LEU A 23 0.75 -4.80 -0.32
C LEU A 23 -0.03 -4.24 -1.52
N TYR A 24 0.10 -4.87 -2.69
CA TYR A 24 -0.68 -4.52 -3.87
C TYR A 24 -2.19 -4.68 -3.63
N PHE A 25 -2.60 -5.82 -3.06
CA PHE A 25 -4.00 -6.04 -2.70
C PHE A 25 -4.42 -5.19 -1.49
N ALA A 26 -3.56 -5.00 -0.50
CA ALA A 26 -3.85 -4.13 0.65
C ALA A 26 -4.16 -2.68 0.22
N ALA A 27 -3.48 -2.18 -0.83
CA ALA A 27 -3.75 -0.85 -1.38
C ALA A 27 -5.10 -0.73 -2.12
N HIS A 28 -5.69 -1.84 -2.57
CA HIS A 28 -7.01 -1.81 -3.22
C HIS A 28 -8.15 -1.56 -2.22
N ILE A 29 -8.04 -2.08 -1.00
CA ILE A 29 -9.09 -1.96 0.03
C ILE A 29 -9.46 -0.49 0.31
N PRO A 30 -8.53 0.40 0.69
CA PRO A 30 -8.89 1.79 0.98
C PRO A 30 -9.30 2.58 -0.28
N ARG A 31 -8.79 2.21 -1.47
CA ARG A 31 -9.21 2.84 -2.74
C ARG A 31 -10.68 2.62 -3.07
N LEU A 32 -11.26 1.50 -2.62
CA LEU A 32 -12.69 1.21 -2.77
C LEU A 32 -13.57 2.01 -1.78
N HIS A 33 -12.97 2.61 -0.74
CA HIS A 33 -13.69 3.46 0.18
C HIS A 33 -13.65 4.90 -0.33
N ALA A 34 -14.76 5.36 -0.88
CA ALA A 34 -14.92 6.72 -1.38
C ALA A 34 -16.21 7.33 -0.84
N ARG A 35 -16.13 8.56 -0.31
CA ARG A 35 -17.28 9.30 0.21
C ARG A 35 -17.07 10.79 0.00
N GLY A 36 -18.07 11.46 -0.59
CA GLY A 36 -18.06 12.92 -0.71
C GLY A 36 -16.85 13.49 -1.47
N GLY A 37 -16.31 12.75 -2.45
CA GLY A 37 -15.11 13.13 -3.20
C GLY A 37 -13.78 12.82 -2.49
N MET A 38 -13.82 12.32 -1.26
CA MET A 38 -12.64 11.80 -0.57
C MET A 38 -12.46 10.31 -0.89
N GLN A 39 -11.21 9.87 -1.07
CA GLN A 39 -10.87 8.47 -1.32
C GLN A 39 -9.90 8.00 -0.23
N GLY A 40 -10.11 6.78 0.25
CA GLY A 40 -9.21 6.16 1.21
C GLY A 40 -7.83 5.89 0.62
N ARG A 41 -6.81 5.84 1.48
CA ARG A 41 -5.42 5.59 1.11
C ARG A 41 -4.69 4.74 2.14
N ILE A 42 -3.58 4.14 1.73
CA ILE A 42 -2.63 3.44 2.59
C ILE A 42 -1.26 4.12 2.52
N GLU A 43 -0.57 4.19 3.64
CA GLU A 43 0.82 4.65 3.74
C GLU A 43 1.68 3.60 4.43
N ILE A 44 2.94 3.53 4.01
CA ILE A 44 3.95 2.64 4.59
C ILE A 44 5.14 3.50 5.01
N ALA A 45 5.55 3.35 6.26
CA ALA A 45 6.71 4.01 6.83
C ALA A 45 7.55 3.01 7.64
N ASN A 46 8.82 3.34 7.87
CA ASN A 46 9.66 2.64 8.83
C ASN A 46 9.92 3.53 10.04
N GLY A 47 10.24 2.93 11.18
CA GLY A 47 10.59 3.68 12.38
C GLY A 47 9.37 4.14 13.19
N GLY A 48 8.32 3.31 13.23
CA GLY A 48 7.23 3.51 14.20
C GLY A 48 7.75 3.44 15.65
N VAL A 49 6.87 3.65 16.64
CA VAL A 49 7.24 3.68 18.07
C VAL A 49 8.04 2.46 18.54
N LEU A 50 7.84 1.30 17.89
CA LEU A 50 8.54 0.05 18.19
C LEU A 50 9.77 -0.21 17.30
N GLY A 51 10.18 0.76 16.47
CA GLY A 51 11.31 0.64 15.54
C GLY A 51 11.06 -0.21 14.28
N GLY A 52 9.84 -0.71 14.09
CA GLY A 52 9.46 -1.56 12.95
C GLY A 52 8.80 -0.82 11.79
N ALA A 53 8.26 -1.62 10.86
CA ALA A 53 7.40 -1.13 9.78
C ALA A 53 6.04 -0.66 10.33
N MET A 54 5.51 0.40 9.76
CA MET A 54 4.24 1.01 10.11
C MET A 54 3.35 1.10 8.87
N PHE A 55 2.14 0.56 8.98
CA PHE A 55 1.12 0.59 7.94
C PHE A 55 -0.05 1.42 8.44
N SER A 56 -0.36 2.50 7.72
CA SER A 56 -1.44 3.42 8.10
C SER A 56 -2.54 3.39 7.05
N ILE A 57 -3.79 3.20 7.47
CA ILE A 57 -4.96 3.20 6.60
C ILE A 57 -5.84 4.39 6.97
N TYR A 58 -6.24 5.16 5.95
CA TYR A 58 -7.11 6.31 6.10
C TYR A 58 -8.34 6.09 5.25
N LEU A 59 -9.53 6.23 5.85
CA LEU A 59 -10.82 6.04 5.19
C LEU A 59 -11.66 7.32 5.31
N PRO A 60 -12.48 7.65 4.30
CA PRO A 60 -13.34 8.82 4.28
C PRO A 60 -14.66 8.65 5.03
#